data_AF-A0A919EH00-F1
#
_entry.id   AF-A0A919EH00-F1
#
_cell.length_a   1.000
_cell.length_b   1.000
_cell.length_c   1.000
_cell.angle_alpha   90.00
_cell.angle_beta   90.00
_cell.angle_gamma   90.00
#
_symmetry.space_group_name_H-M   'P 1'
#
loop_
_entity.id
_entity.type
_entity.pdbx_description
1 polymer ?
#
loop_
_entity_poly.entity_id
_entity_poly.type
_entity_poly.pdbx_seq_one_letter_code
_entity_poly.pdbx_strand_id
1 'polypeptide(L)'
;MQDLVAFLRARLDEDERIARSTVPGPWSWTPKEDVWGQCGPTLVHNPGDDETEVLAGIGHDAWGLCVADGAAGHIARHDPERVLAEVEAKRKIVALHEPVILHAGGGAAHFDTTRVCRSCEPPKQFPETAYPCATLRLLASIYDGHLDYREEWRPL
;
A
#
# COMPACT_ATOMS: atom_id res chain seq x y z
N MET A 1 16.50 17.14 0.78
CA MET A 1 15.03 17.19 0.66
C MET A 1 14.59 15.99 -0.17
N GLN A 2 13.81 15.06 0.39
CA GLN A 2 13.40 13.85 -0.35
C GLN A 2 12.34 14.19 -1.40
N ASP A 3 12.38 13.49 -2.54
CA ASP A 3 11.42 13.64 -3.63
C ASP A 3 10.23 12.67 -3.46
N LEU A 4 9.06 12.94 -4.07
CA LEU A 4 7.83 12.16 -3.93
C LEU A 4 8.03 10.66 -4.24
N VAL A 5 8.84 10.33 -5.25
CA VAL A 5 9.20 8.94 -5.56
C VAL A 5 9.96 8.28 -4.40
N ALA A 6 10.88 8.99 -3.75
CA ALA A 6 11.61 8.45 -2.60
C ALA A 6 10.68 8.22 -1.41
N PHE A 7 9.75 9.15 -1.16
CA PHE A 7 8.71 8.98 -0.15
C PHE A 7 7.82 7.76 -0.43
N LEU A 8 7.30 7.63 -1.65
CA LEU A 8 6.45 6.50 -2.03
C LEU A 8 7.19 5.15 -1.88
N ARG A 9 8.46 5.08 -2.29
CA ARG A 9 9.27 3.86 -2.10
C ARG A 9 9.42 3.52 -0.62
N ALA A 10 9.76 4.49 0.22
CA ALA A 10 9.91 4.28 1.65
C ALA A 10 8.61 3.78 2.31
N ARG A 11 7.46 4.35 1.93
CA ARG A 11 6.14 3.91 2.43
C ARG A 11 5.75 2.52 1.94
N LEU A 12 6.02 2.20 0.67
CA LEU A 12 5.79 0.86 0.13
C LEU A 12 6.70 -0.20 0.75
N ASP A 13 7.96 0.15 1.07
CA ASP A 13 8.89 -0.73 1.79
C ASP A 13 8.41 -0.99 3.23
N GLU A 14 7.84 0.04 3.87
CA GLU A 14 7.22 -0.07 5.19
C GLU A 14 5.98 -0.98 5.16
N ASP A 15 5.08 -0.79 4.20
CA ASP A 15 3.90 -1.63 4.02
C ASP A 15 4.29 -3.10 3.75
N GLU A 16 5.27 -3.34 2.88
CA GLU A 16 5.81 -4.69 2.65
C GLU A 16 6.39 -5.30 3.92
N ARG A 17 7.22 -4.54 4.66
CA ARG A 17 7.84 -5.03 5.90
C ARG A 17 6.79 -5.43 6.92
N ILE A 18 5.72 -4.63 7.07
CA ILE A 18 4.62 -4.94 7.99
C ILE A 18 3.88 -6.21 7.51
N ALA A 19 3.53 -6.29 6.22
CA ALA A 19 2.86 -7.46 5.66
C ALA A 19 3.69 -8.74 5.83
N ARG A 20 5.01 -8.68 5.64
CA ARG A 20 5.91 -9.83 5.84
C ARG A 20 6.12 -10.21 7.30
N SER A 21 5.80 -9.35 8.25
CA SER A 21 6.04 -9.59 9.68
C SER A 21 4.92 -10.35 10.39
N THR A 22 3.83 -10.66 9.68
CA THR A 22 2.66 -11.39 10.21
C THR A 22 2.48 -12.75 9.53
N VAL A 23 1.48 -13.52 9.93
CA VAL A 23 1.14 -14.83 9.35
C VAL A 23 0.76 -14.67 7.87
N PRO A 24 1.35 -15.43 6.94
CA PRO A 24 1.01 -15.34 5.51
C PRO A 24 -0.48 -15.50 5.22
N GLY A 25 -0.93 -14.93 4.10
CA GLY A 25 -2.25 -15.18 3.54
C GLY A 25 -2.30 -16.51 2.76
N PRO A 26 -3.48 -16.92 2.25
CA PRO A 26 -4.77 -16.26 2.46
C PRO A 26 -5.29 -16.51 3.87
N TRP A 27 -6.08 -15.55 4.37
CA TRP A 27 -6.76 -15.66 5.66
C TRP A 27 -8.23 -16.01 5.46
N SER A 28 -8.78 -16.82 6.36
CA SER A 28 -10.20 -17.16 6.39
C SER A 28 -10.72 -17.26 7.82
N TRP A 29 -12.01 -17.01 7.98
CA TRP A 29 -12.68 -17.18 9.27
C TRP A 29 -13.24 -18.59 9.39
N THR A 30 -12.93 -19.27 10.49
CA THR A 30 -13.48 -20.57 10.83
C THR A 30 -14.18 -20.51 12.19
N PRO A 31 -15.33 -21.19 12.35
CA PRO A 31 -15.90 -21.39 13.68
C PRO A 31 -15.00 -22.36 14.45
N LYS A 32 -14.62 -22.01 15.69
CA LYS A 32 -13.86 -22.88 16.57
C LYS A 32 -14.55 -22.99 17.93
N GLU A 33 -14.62 -24.21 18.44
CA GLU A 33 -15.10 -24.51 19.80
C GLU A 33 -13.90 -24.51 20.77
N ASP A 34 -14.05 -23.85 21.91
CA ASP A 34 -13.09 -23.95 23.01
C ASP A 34 -13.27 -25.25 23.82
N VAL A 35 -12.41 -25.47 24.83
CA VAL A 35 -12.46 -26.66 25.70
C VAL A 35 -13.75 -26.77 26.54
N TRP A 36 -14.58 -25.74 26.56
CA TRP A 36 -15.86 -25.67 27.27
C TRP A 36 -17.06 -25.70 26.31
N GLY A 37 -16.83 -25.91 25.00
CA GLY A 37 -17.87 -25.95 23.97
C GLY A 37 -18.42 -24.57 23.58
N GLN A 38 -17.72 -23.47 23.89
CA GLN A 38 -18.09 -22.13 23.44
C GLN A 38 -17.56 -21.90 22.02
N CYS A 39 -18.46 -21.51 21.11
CA CYS A 39 -18.11 -21.22 19.72
C CYS A 39 -17.73 -19.75 19.53
N GLY A 40 -16.58 -19.48 18.91
CA GLY A 40 -16.19 -18.15 18.45
C GLY A 40 -15.50 -18.20 17.07
N PRO A 41 -15.67 -17.17 16.22
CA PRO A 41 -14.92 -17.05 14.99
C PRO A 41 -13.42 -16.88 15.29
N THR A 42 -12.60 -17.70 14.63
CA THR A 42 -11.14 -17.60 14.66
C THR A 42 -10.67 -17.24 13.26
N LEU A 43 -9.76 -16.27 13.15
CA LEU A 43 -9.10 -15.97 11.88
C LEU A 43 -7.90 -16.89 11.76
N VAL A 44 -7.83 -17.63 10.67
CA VAL A 44 -6.78 -18.63 10.44
C VAL A 44 -6.14 -18.42 9.07
N HIS A 45 -4.90 -18.88 8.96
CA HIS A 45 -4.25 -19.19 7.71
C HIS A 45 -4.20 -20.71 7.59
N ASN A 46 -4.79 -21.27 6.54
CA ASN A 46 -4.82 -22.72 6.33
C ASN A 46 -4.18 -23.12 5.00
N PRO A 47 -2.84 -23.24 4.94
CA PRO A 47 -2.13 -23.82 3.82
C PRO A 47 -2.28 -25.36 3.83
N GLY A 48 -3.46 -25.85 3.45
CA GLY A 48 -3.73 -27.29 3.34
C GLY A 48 -4.26 -27.91 4.63
N ASP A 49 -3.44 -28.72 5.30
CA ASP A 49 -3.81 -29.46 6.53
C ASP A 49 -3.25 -28.81 7.82
N ASP A 50 -2.39 -27.80 7.71
CA ASP A 50 -1.76 -27.11 8.84
C ASP A 50 -2.46 -25.77 9.13
N GLU A 51 -3.39 -25.74 10.09
CA GLU A 51 -4.06 -24.51 10.52
C GLU A 51 -3.13 -23.67 11.42
N THR A 52 -2.86 -22.43 11.01
CA THR A 52 -2.18 -21.42 11.84
C THR A 52 -3.19 -20.37 12.30
N GLU A 53 -3.33 -20.18 13.61
CA GLU A 53 -4.16 -19.12 14.16
C GLU A 53 -3.53 -17.74 13.93
N VAL A 54 -4.28 -16.84 13.29
CA VAL A 54 -3.89 -15.44 13.05
C VAL A 54 -4.43 -14.56 14.17
N LEU A 55 -5.71 -14.76 14.52
CA LEU A 55 -6.39 -14.03 15.58
C LEU A 55 -7.45 -14.94 16.22
N ALA A 56 -7.32 -15.15 17.52
CA ALA A 56 -8.27 -15.89 18.33
C ALA A 56 -8.65 -15.07 19.57
N GLY A 57 -9.91 -15.15 19.99
CA GLY A 57 -10.38 -14.64 21.27
C GLY A 57 -10.71 -15.81 22.19
N ILE A 58 -9.88 -16.05 23.21
CA ILE A 58 -10.09 -17.12 24.20
C ILE A 58 -10.47 -16.48 25.53
N GLY A 59 -11.70 -16.74 26.00
CA GLY A 59 -12.20 -16.31 27.31
C GLY A 59 -12.45 -17.52 28.22
N HIS A 60 -12.07 -17.44 29.50
CA HIS A 60 -12.29 -18.53 30.45
C HIS A 60 -13.79 -18.65 30.86
N ASP A 61 -14.57 -17.59 30.65
CA ASP A 61 -15.97 -17.45 31.04
C ASP A 61 -16.74 -16.43 30.16
N ALA A 62 -16.20 -16.09 28.98
CA ALA A 62 -16.74 -15.08 28.09
C ALA A 62 -16.85 -15.59 26.67
N TRP A 63 -17.84 -15.05 25.94
CA TRP A 63 -18.00 -15.25 24.51
C TRP A 63 -16.66 -14.99 23.81
N GLY A 64 -16.28 -15.88 22.90
CA GLY A 64 -15.10 -15.70 22.05
C GLY A 64 -15.15 -14.40 21.22
N LEU A 65 -14.22 -14.24 20.29
CA LEU A 65 -14.15 -13.02 19.49
C LEU A 65 -15.50 -12.68 18.81
N CYS A 66 -16.04 -11.48 19.03
CA CYS A 66 -17.25 -11.02 18.33
C CYS A 66 -16.84 -10.10 17.17
N VAL A 67 -16.97 -10.57 15.93
CA VAL A 67 -16.69 -9.77 14.73
C VAL A 67 -17.94 -9.73 13.86
N ALA A 68 -18.42 -8.53 13.55
CA ALA A 68 -19.54 -8.37 12.62
C ALA A 68 -19.14 -8.87 11.21
N ASP A 69 -20.06 -9.48 10.47
CA ASP A 69 -19.79 -10.12 9.17
C ASP A 69 -19.04 -9.20 8.18
N GLY A 70 -19.40 -7.92 8.13
CA GLY A 70 -18.73 -6.95 7.26
C GLY A 70 -17.27 -6.68 7.67
N ALA A 71 -16.99 -6.65 8.98
CA ALA A 71 -15.63 -6.50 9.50
C ALA A 71 -14.81 -7.77 9.28
N ALA A 72 -15.41 -8.95 9.48
CA ALA A 72 -14.78 -10.23 9.22
C ALA A 72 -14.34 -10.34 7.74
N GLY A 73 -15.25 -10.03 6.82
CA GLY A 73 -14.94 -10.01 5.39
C GLY A 73 -13.86 -9.00 5.01
N HIS A 74 -13.87 -7.80 5.61
CA HIS A 74 -12.83 -6.81 5.39
C HIS A 74 -11.46 -7.29 5.87
N ILE A 75 -11.36 -7.82 7.10
CA ILE A 75 -10.10 -8.30 7.68
C ILE A 75 -9.52 -9.44 6.84
N ALA A 76 -10.31 -10.46 6.52
CA ALA A 76 -9.86 -11.59 5.72
C ALA A 76 -9.44 -11.17 4.30
N ARG A 77 -10.15 -10.21 3.70
CA ARG A 77 -9.80 -9.68 2.38
C ARG A 77 -8.47 -8.94 2.38
N HIS A 78 -8.07 -8.29 3.47
CA HIS A 78 -6.85 -7.49 3.56
C HIS A 78 -5.66 -8.29 4.12
N ASP A 79 -5.59 -9.57 3.77
CA ASP A 79 -4.48 -10.45 4.16
C ASP A 79 -3.12 -10.00 3.58
N PRO A 80 -1.99 -10.49 4.14
CA PRO A 80 -0.66 -10.08 3.73
C PRO A 80 -0.30 -10.40 2.28
N GLU A 81 -0.78 -11.51 1.70
CA GLU A 81 -0.47 -11.84 0.29
C GLU A 81 -1.09 -10.80 -0.64
N ARG A 82 -2.34 -10.39 -0.37
CA ARG A 82 -2.98 -9.31 -1.12
C ARG A 82 -2.22 -7.99 -0.95
N VAL A 83 -1.82 -7.63 0.27
CA VAL A 83 -1.06 -6.39 0.52
C VAL A 83 0.26 -6.40 -0.25
N LEU A 84 0.99 -7.53 -0.26
CA LEU A 84 2.23 -7.68 -1.02
C LEU A 84 1.99 -7.54 -2.54
N ALA A 85 0.91 -8.11 -3.06
CA ALA A 85 0.53 -7.93 -4.46
C ALA A 85 0.20 -6.47 -4.80
N GLU A 86 -0.47 -5.75 -3.90
CA GLU A 86 -0.71 -4.31 -4.07
C GLU A 86 0.57 -3.49 -4.03
N VAL A 87 1.49 -3.79 -3.12
CA VAL A 87 2.80 -3.11 -3.04
C VAL A 87 3.56 -3.29 -4.35
N GLU A 88 3.62 -4.52 -4.86
CA GLU A 88 4.30 -4.82 -6.12
C GLU A 88 3.67 -4.08 -7.30
N ALA A 89 2.34 -4.04 -7.37
CA ALA A 89 1.64 -3.27 -8.40
C ALA A 89 1.95 -1.76 -8.30
N LYS A 90 1.90 -1.20 -7.09
CA LYS A 90 2.19 0.22 -6.84
C LYS A 90 3.65 0.56 -7.17
N ARG A 91 4.61 -0.33 -6.87
CA ARG A 91 6.02 -0.17 -7.27
C ARG A 91 6.20 -0.07 -8.77
N LYS A 92 5.51 -0.93 -9.55
CA LYS A 92 5.53 -0.86 -11.01
C LYS A 92 4.99 0.48 -11.52
N ILE A 93 3.90 0.98 -10.91
CA ILE A 93 3.36 2.31 -11.25
C ILE A 93 4.38 3.40 -10.91
N VAL A 94 4.99 3.38 -9.72
CA VAL A 94 6.01 4.36 -9.34
C VAL A 94 7.18 4.34 -10.32
N ALA A 95 7.68 3.17 -10.70
CA ALA A 95 8.76 3.01 -11.66
C ALA A 95 8.41 3.58 -13.05
N LEU A 96 7.19 3.34 -13.53
CA LEU A 96 6.69 3.91 -14.79
C LEU A 96 6.62 5.44 -14.75
N HIS A 97 6.40 6.02 -13.57
CA HIS A 97 6.23 7.46 -13.38
C HIS A 97 7.49 8.16 -12.83
N GLU A 98 8.65 7.51 -12.86
CA GLU A 98 9.90 8.14 -12.43
C GLU A 98 10.23 9.39 -13.26
N PRO A 99 10.73 10.46 -12.61
CA PRO A 99 11.10 11.67 -13.31
C PRO A 99 12.31 11.41 -14.20
N VAL A 100 12.26 11.95 -15.41
CA VAL A 100 13.46 12.13 -16.24
C VAL A 100 13.82 13.60 -16.28
N ILE A 101 15.10 13.89 -16.49
CA ILE A 101 15.55 15.25 -16.75
C ILE A 101 15.42 15.50 -18.25
N LEU A 102 14.62 16.48 -18.63
CA LEU A 102 14.65 17.05 -19.98
C LEU A 102 15.67 18.19 -20.01
N HIS A 103 16.48 18.20 -21.06
CA HIS A 103 17.36 19.30 -21.39
C HIS A 103 16.75 20.03 -22.59
N ALA A 104 16.16 21.21 -22.38
CA ALA A 104 15.59 22.01 -23.46
C ALA A 104 16.53 23.17 -23.80
N GLY A 105 16.93 23.29 -25.07
CA GLY A 105 17.77 24.36 -25.60
C GLY A 105 17.94 24.28 -27.11
N GLY A 106 17.66 25.37 -27.82
CA GLY A 106 17.92 25.52 -29.25
C GLY A 106 19.14 26.43 -29.47
N GLY A 107 20.27 25.87 -29.88
CA GLY A 107 21.50 26.63 -30.10
C GLY A 107 22.33 26.91 -28.84
N ALA A 108 23.42 27.66 -29.00
CA ALA A 108 24.56 27.75 -28.07
C ALA A 108 24.33 28.51 -26.73
N ALA A 109 23.09 28.75 -26.30
CA ALA A 109 22.83 29.40 -25.02
C ALA A 109 21.52 28.93 -24.39
N HIS A 110 21.63 28.47 -23.14
CA HIS A 110 20.58 28.05 -22.19
C HIS A 110 20.02 26.63 -22.36
N PHE A 111 20.45 25.74 -21.45
CA PHE A 111 19.77 24.49 -21.15
C PHE A 111 18.89 24.72 -19.92
N ASP A 112 17.56 24.76 -20.10
CA ASP A 112 16.67 24.60 -18.94
C ASP A 112 16.58 23.10 -18.62
N THR A 113 16.74 22.76 -17.35
CA THR A 113 16.66 21.38 -16.85
C THR A 113 15.41 21.22 -16.02
N THR A 114 14.41 20.52 -16.56
CA THR A 114 13.15 20.27 -15.87
C THR A 114 12.94 18.78 -15.65
N ARG A 115 12.40 18.39 -14.49
CA ARG A 115 11.97 17.02 -14.21
C ARG A 115 10.59 16.80 -14.81
N VAL A 116 10.44 15.75 -15.62
CA VAL A 116 9.18 15.39 -16.23
C VAL A 116 8.86 13.92 -16.07
N CYS A 117 7.58 13.57 -15.98
CA CYS A 117 7.09 12.20 -16.11
C CYS A 117 6.82 11.87 -17.58
N ARG A 118 7.58 10.95 -18.20
CA ARG A 118 7.37 10.57 -19.62
C ARG A 118 6.08 9.80 -19.86
N SER A 119 5.55 9.13 -18.83
CA SER A 119 4.37 8.26 -18.94
C SER A 119 3.05 9.03 -18.90
N CYS A 120 3.07 10.33 -18.57
CA CYS A 120 1.88 11.18 -18.59
C CYS A 120 1.88 12.04 -19.86
N GLU A 121 0.84 11.95 -20.70
CA GLU A 121 0.66 12.79 -21.89
C GLU A 121 -0.08 14.11 -21.59
N PRO A 122 0.26 15.25 -22.25
CA PRO A 122 1.48 15.52 -23.00
C PRO A 122 2.54 16.18 -22.07
N PRO A 123 3.66 15.52 -21.76
CA PRO A 123 4.76 16.15 -21.02
C PRO A 123 5.58 17.09 -21.94
N LYS A 124 5.14 17.29 -23.19
CA LYS A 124 5.80 18.05 -24.26
C LYS A 124 5.15 19.40 -24.58
N GLN A 125 3.93 19.68 -24.11
CA GLN A 125 3.24 20.95 -24.39
C GLN A 125 3.29 21.93 -23.20
N PHE A 126 3.46 21.42 -21.96
CA PHE A 126 3.50 22.25 -20.75
C PHE A 126 4.54 21.69 -19.75
N PRO A 127 5.81 22.12 -19.80
CA PRO A 127 6.85 21.66 -18.87
C PRO A 127 6.59 22.07 -17.40
N GLU A 128 5.66 22.99 -17.16
CA GLU A 128 5.29 23.48 -15.83
C GLU A 128 4.40 22.50 -15.04
N THR A 129 3.84 21.48 -15.70
CA THR A 129 3.03 20.41 -15.07
C THR A 129 3.79 19.10 -14.89
N ALA A 130 5.11 19.13 -15.04
CA ALA A 130 5.83 17.95 -15.47
C ALA A 130 6.13 16.90 -14.38
N TYR A 131 6.31 17.31 -13.12
CA TYR A 131 6.57 16.38 -12.02
C TYR A 131 6.50 17.10 -10.64
N PRO A 132 6.00 16.47 -9.56
CA PRO A 132 5.38 15.15 -9.52
C PRO A 132 4.00 15.14 -10.16
N CYS A 133 3.73 14.15 -11.02
CA CYS A 133 2.47 14.06 -11.76
C CYS A 133 1.29 13.67 -10.86
N ALA A 134 0.07 13.92 -11.35
CA ALA A 134 -1.17 13.60 -10.63
C ALA A 134 -1.24 12.13 -10.18
N THR A 135 -0.76 11.19 -10.98
CA THR A 135 -0.75 9.76 -10.62
C THR A 135 0.07 9.50 -9.35
N LEU A 136 1.28 10.07 -9.24
CA LEU A 136 2.09 9.90 -8.04
C LEU A 136 1.48 10.61 -6.83
N ARG A 137 0.85 11.78 -7.01
CA ARG A 137 0.12 12.47 -5.95
C ARG A 137 -1.07 11.66 -5.43
N LEU A 138 -1.82 11.03 -6.34
CA LEU A 138 -2.94 10.13 -5.99
C LEU A 138 -2.47 8.87 -5.26
N LEU A 139 -1.31 8.31 -5.64
CA LEU A 139 -0.73 7.19 -4.89
C LEU A 139 -0.27 7.62 -3.48
N ALA A 140 0.20 8.85 -3.34
CA ALA A 140 0.69 9.36 -2.06
C ALA A 140 -0.42 9.77 -1.10
N SER A 141 -1.64 10.02 -1.59
CA SER A 141 -2.75 10.54 -0.77
C SER A 141 -3.15 9.62 0.38
N ILE A 142 -2.91 8.30 0.25
CA ILE A 142 -3.18 7.33 1.32
C ILE A 142 -2.25 7.51 2.53
N TYR A 143 -1.17 8.27 2.37
CA TYR A 143 -0.19 8.57 3.41
C TYR A 143 -0.26 10.03 3.87
N ASP A 144 -1.37 10.74 3.65
CA ASP A 144 -1.48 12.17 4.00
C ASP A 144 -1.36 12.47 5.50
N GLY A 145 -1.65 11.49 6.35
CA GLY A 145 -1.39 11.54 7.80
C GLY A 145 0.04 11.23 8.23
N HIS A 146 0.94 10.88 7.30
CA HIS A 146 2.33 10.54 7.62
C HIS A 146 3.16 11.80 7.89
N LEU A 147 4.04 11.80 8.90
CA LEU A 147 4.85 12.97 9.28
C LEU A 147 5.74 13.52 8.15
N ASP A 148 6.32 12.64 7.33
CA ASP A 148 7.13 13.00 6.16
C ASP A 148 6.30 13.44 4.93
N TYR A 149 4.97 13.32 4.99
CA TYR A 149 4.09 13.76 3.91
C TYR A 149 4.12 15.29 3.80
N ARG A 150 4.11 15.81 2.57
CA ARG A 150 4.09 17.24 2.31
C ARG A 150 2.80 17.66 1.65
N GLU A 151 2.22 18.76 2.12
CA GLU A 151 1.00 19.34 1.54
C GLU A 151 1.14 19.65 0.04
N GLU A 152 2.35 19.96 -0.45
CA GLU A 152 2.62 20.15 -1.88
C GLU A 152 2.37 18.89 -2.75
N TRP A 153 2.30 17.71 -2.12
CA TRP A 153 1.99 16.43 -2.79
C TRP A 153 0.49 16.12 -2.80
N ARG A 154 -0.34 16.89 -2.09
CA ARG A 154 -1.79 16.70 -2.09
C ARG A 154 -2.32 16.85 -3.52
N PRO A 155 -3.12 15.90 -4.02
CA PRO A 155 -3.84 16.08 -5.28
C PRO A 155 -4.65 17.39 -5.24
N LEU A 156 -4.63 18.13 -6.34
CA LEU A 156 -5.44 19.33 -6.53
C LEU A 156 -6.92 18.97 -6.70
#